data_AF-A0A9R1KW26-F1
#
_entry.id   AF-A0A9R1KW26-F1
#
_cell.length_a   1.000
_cell.length_b   1.000
_cell.length_c   1.000
_cell.angle_alpha   90.00
_cell.angle_beta   90.00
_cell.angle_gamma   90.00
#
_symmetry.space_group_name_H-M   'P 1'
#
loop_
_entity.id
_entity.type
_entity.pdbx_description
1 polymer ?
#
loop_
_entity_poly.entity_id
_entity_poly.type
_entity_poly.pdbx_seq_one_letter_code
_entity_poly.pdbx_strand_id
1 'polypeptide(L)'
;MDWSLLPLDALSLIFVRLGAVDILMGAGLVCHSWLVAAKLPEVWRSVDMDKHEVVLRKGDAVLRQMAKAAVDRSDGQLREFAGRLFVTDELIKYIVERYYSSITT
;
A
#
# COMPACT_ATOMS: atom_id res chain seq x y z
N MET A 1 -19.11 9.12 16.91
CA MET A 1 -17.69 8.77 17.12
C MET A 1 -16.90 9.51 16.07
N ASP A 2 -16.03 10.43 16.49
CA ASP A 2 -15.24 11.25 15.58
C ASP A 2 -13.85 10.61 15.40
N TRP A 3 -13.70 9.85 14.32
CA TRP A 3 -12.44 9.18 13.96
C TRP A 3 -11.34 10.16 13.53
N SER A 4 -11.67 11.44 13.34
CA SER A 4 -10.70 12.46 12.95
C SER A 4 -9.81 12.91 14.10
N LEU A 5 -10.25 12.71 15.36
CA LEU A 5 -9.55 13.08 16.59
C LEU A 5 -8.48 12.05 17.03
N LEU A 6 -8.37 10.93 16.33
CA LEU A 6 -7.36 9.93 16.64
C LEU A 6 -5.95 10.46 16.34
N PRO A 7 -4.97 10.21 17.22
CA PRO A 7 -3.57 10.46 16.95
C PRO A 7 -3.09 9.80 15.65
N LEU A 8 -2.09 10.42 15.01
CA LEU A 8 -1.59 9.99 13.70
C LEU A 8 -1.02 8.56 13.74
N ASP A 9 -0.31 8.21 14.80
CA ASP A 9 0.25 6.87 15.03
C ASP A 9 -0.83 5.79 15.19
N ALA A 10 -1.93 6.12 15.88
CA ALA A 10 -3.09 5.23 15.99
C ALA A 10 -3.75 4.99 14.62
N LEU A 11 -3.88 6.04 13.80
CA LEU A 11 -4.40 5.93 12.43
C LEU A 11 -3.47 5.12 11.53
N SER A 12 -2.16 5.32 11.62
CA SER A 12 -1.17 4.51 10.89
C SER A 12 -1.29 3.04 11.26
N LEU A 13 -1.45 2.71 12.54
CA LEU A 13 -1.62 1.33 12.99
C LEU A 13 -2.92 0.70 12.48
N ILE A 14 -4.01 1.48 12.43
CA ILE A 14 -5.28 1.06 11.83
C ILE A 14 -5.05 0.73 10.34
N PHE A 15 -4.34 1.57 9.60
CA PHE A 15 -4.06 1.30 8.19
C PHE A 15 -3.15 0.10 7.95
N VAL A 16 -2.13 -0.11 8.79
CA VAL A 16 -1.30 -1.33 8.73
C VAL A 16 -2.17 -2.58 8.90
N ARG A 17 -3.22 -2.52 9.73
CA ARG A 17 -4.15 -3.64 9.94
C ARG A 17 -5.20 -3.81 8.83
N LEU A 18 -5.68 -2.70 8.25
CA LEU A 18 -6.54 -2.72 7.04
C LEU A 18 -5.78 -3.31 5.85
N GLY A 19 -4.50 -2.93 5.70
CA GLY A 19 -3.66 -3.38 4.61
C GLY A 19 -3.83 -2.57 3.33
N ALA A 20 -2.90 -2.79 2.40
CA ALA A 20 -2.72 -1.96 1.21
C ALA A 20 -3.97 -1.90 0.31
N VAL A 21 -4.69 -3.01 0.16
CA VAL A 21 -5.84 -3.08 -0.76
C VAL A 21 -6.98 -2.17 -0.31
N ASP A 22 -7.37 -2.24 0.96
CA ASP A 22 -8.46 -1.40 1.50
C ASP A 22 -8.10 0.09 1.46
N ILE A 23 -6.83 0.43 1.72
CA ILE A 23 -6.34 1.81 1.63
C ILE A 23 -6.45 2.32 0.19
N LEU A 24 -5.99 1.52 -0.79
CA LEU A 24 -6.09 1.85 -2.22
C LEU A 24 -7.53 1.93 -2.72
N MET A 25 -8.45 1.20 -2.07
CA MET A 25 -9.88 1.23 -2.37
C MET A 25 -10.61 2.43 -1.75
N GLY A 26 -9.91 3.25 -0.94
CA GLY A 26 -10.43 4.53 -0.48
C GLY A 26 -10.54 4.68 1.03
N ALA A 27 -10.04 3.74 1.84
CA ALA A 27 -10.08 3.89 3.31
C ALA A 27 -9.38 5.18 3.78
N GLY A 28 -8.37 5.69 3.06
CA GLY A 28 -7.72 6.96 3.36
C GLY A 28 -8.55 8.22 3.07
N LEU A 29 -9.70 8.12 2.39
CA LEU A 29 -10.46 9.27 1.89
C LEU A 29 -11.60 9.71 2.82
N VAL A 30 -11.65 9.19 4.04
CA VAL A 30 -12.71 9.49 5.03
C VAL A 30 -12.65 10.95 5.50
N CYS A 31 -11.47 11.42 5.90
CA CYS A 31 -11.24 12.79 6.35
C CYS A 31 -9.76 13.17 6.17
N HIS A 32 -9.41 14.44 6.44
CA HIS A 32 -8.05 14.95 6.26
C HIS A 32 -7.00 14.17 7.08
N SER A 33 -7.25 13.88 8.36
CA SER A 33 -6.28 13.14 9.21
C SER A 33 -6.04 11.72 8.71
N TRP A 34 -7.08 11.04 8.22
CA TRP A 34 -6.95 9.72 7.59
C TRP A 34 -6.18 9.79 6.27
N LEU A 35 -6.40 10.83 5.46
CA LEU A 35 -5.64 11.04 4.23
C LEU A 35 -4.15 11.27 4.51
N VAL A 36 -3.82 12.03 5.55
CA VAL A 36 -2.44 12.24 5.99
C VAL A 36 -1.82 10.92 6.45
N ALA A 37 -2.51 10.19 7.33
CA ALA A 37 -2.02 8.89 7.82
C ALA A 37 -1.81 7.86 6.69
N ALA A 38 -2.73 7.79 5.72
CA ALA A 38 -2.62 6.87 4.58
C ALA A 38 -1.43 7.16 3.65
N LYS A 39 -0.83 8.35 3.72
CA LYS A 39 0.36 8.72 2.93
C LYS A 39 1.68 8.39 3.63
N LEU A 40 1.64 7.99 4.89
CA LEU A 40 2.85 7.72 5.66
C LEU A 40 3.56 6.46 5.13
N PRO A 41 4.87 6.52 4.83
CA PRO A 41 5.59 5.37 4.28
C PRO A 41 5.54 4.11 5.15
N GLU A 42 5.47 4.26 6.48
CA GLU A 42 5.38 3.12 7.41
C GLU A 42 4.15 2.24 7.20
N VAL A 43 3.07 2.82 6.68
CA VAL A 43 1.83 2.10 6.36
C VAL A 43 2.02 1.14 5.19
N TRP A 44 2.99 1.42 4.32
CA TRP A 44 3.23 0.70 3.07
C TRP A 44 4.46 -0.21 3.13
N ARG A 45 5.01 -0.49 4.33
CA ARG A 45 6.19 -1.37 4.49
C ARG A 45 5.89 -2.84 4.22
N SER A 46 4.64 -3.27 4.40
CA SER A 46 4.19 -4.62 4.06
C SER A 46 2.96 -4.51 3.17
N VAL A 47 3.04 -5.10 1.97
CA VAL A 47 1.98 -5.05 0.96
C VAL A 47 1.54 -6.49 0.68
N ASP A 48 0.41 -6.89 1.26
CA ASP A 48 -0.25 -8.15 0.95
C ASP A 48 -1.47 -7.93 0.04
N MET A 49 -1.41 -8.52 -1.14
CA MET A 49 -2.45 -8.55 -2.15
C MET A 49 -2.78 -9.99 -2.61
N ASP A 50 -2.34 -11.03 -1.88
CA ASP A 50 -2.58 -12.44 -2.28
C ASP A 50 -4.02 -12.89 -1.95
N LYS A 51 -4.55 -12.47 -0.78
CA LYS A 51 -5.78 -13.07 -0.20
C LYS A 51 -6.98 -12.14 -0.11
N HIS A 52 -6.94 -10.99 -0.77
CA HIS A 52 -8.02 -10.00 -0.66
C HIS A 52 -9.17 -10.30 -1.63
N GLU A 53 -10.43 -10.26 -1.17
CA GLU A 53 -11.61 -10.58 -2.01
C GLU A 53 -11.65 -9.73 -3.30
N VAL A 54 -11.22 -8.47 -3.22
CA VAL A 54 -11.12 -7.54 -4.36
C VAL A 54 -10.17 -8.06 -5.45
N VAL A 55 -9.11 -8.79 -5.09
CA VAL A 55 -8.13 -9.33 -6.04
C VAL A 55 -8.78 -10.31 -7.00
N LEU A 56 -9.76 -11.08 -6.53
CA LEU A 56 -10.52 -12.03 -7.36
C LEU A 56 -11.48 -11.35 -8.35
N ARG A 57 -11.78 -10.05 -8.13
CA ARG A 57 -12.76 -9.28 -8.92
C ARG A 57 -12.13 -8.23 -9.83
N LYS A 58 -10.81 -8.05 -9.80
CA LYS A 58 -10.08 -7.06 -10.61
C LYS A 58 -9.22 -7.75 -11.65
N GLY A 59 -9.10 -7.14 -12.83
CA GLY A 59 -8.18 -7.63 -13.86
C GLY A 59 -6.72 -7.36 -13.48
N ASP A 60 -5.82 -8.23 -13.95
CA ASP A 60 -4.39 -8.20 -13.61
C ASP A 60 -3.72 -6.84 -13.85
N ALA A 61 -4.11 -6.13 -14.91
CA ALA A 61 -3.57 -4.80 -15.20
C ALA A 61 -3.88 -3.79 -14.07
N VAL A 62 -5.08 -3.83 -13.51
CA VAL A 62 -5.48 -2.97 -12.39
C VAL A 62 -4.70 -3.36 -11.13
N LEU A 63 -4.57 -4.66 -10.87
CA LEU A 63 -3.82 -5.16 -9.72
C LEU A 63 -2.33 -4.78 -9.79
N ARG A 64 -1.73 -4.84 -10.97
CA ARG A 64 -0.36 -4.35 -11.19
C ARG A 64 -0.23 -2.86 -10.93
N GLN A 65 -1.20 -2.04 -11.37
CA GLN A 65 -1.18 -0.61 -11.07
C GLN A 65 -1.33 -0.33 -9.58
N MET A 66 -2.21 -1.07 -8.89
CA MET A 66 -2.36 -0.99 -7.43
C MET A 66 -1.07 -1.35 -6.71
N ALA A 67 -0.41 -2.44 -7.12
CA ALA A 67 0.88 -2.85 -6.56
C ALA A 67 1.96 -1.78 -6.77
N LYS A 68 2.13 -1.25 -8.00
CA LYS A 68 3.08 -0.16 -8.28
C LYS A 68 2.78 1.08 -7.41
N ALA A 69 1.50 1.42 -7.23
CA ALA A 69 1.11 2.55 -6.40
C ALA A 69 1.36 2.32 -4.89
N ALA A 70 1.28 1.07 -4.41
CA ALA A 70 1.65 0.72 -3.03
C ALA A 70 3.18 0.81 -2.83
N VAL A 71 3.95 0.29 -3.79
CA VAL A 71 5.42 0.36 -3.80
C VAL A 71 5.89 1.81 -3.79
N ASP A 72 5.31 2.68 -4.62
CA ASP A 72 5.67 4.10 -4.65
C ASP A 72 5.40 4.81 -3.32
N ARG A 73 4.29 4.49 -2.66
CA ARG A 73 3.95 5.06 -1.35
C ARG A 73 4.81 4.54 -0.20
N SER A 74 5.48 3.40 -0.39
CA SER A 74 6.46 2.91 0.59
C SER A 74 7.70 3.81 0.69
N ASP A 75 7.92 4.68 -0.30
CA ASP A 75 9.06 5.59 -0.34
C ASP A 75 10.39 4.86 -0.08
N GLY A 76 10.54 3.68 -0.70
CA GLY A 76 11.71 2.81 -0.54
C GLY A 76 11.76 1.97 0.74
N GLN A 77 10.83 2.17 1.67
CA GLN A 77 10.77 1.44 2.94
C GLN A 77 10.03 0.10 2.84
N LEU A 78 9.66 -0.36 1.63
CA LEU A 78 9.03 -1.67 1.44
C LEU A 78 9.93 -2.79 1.97
N ARG A 79 9.34 -3.65 2.81
CA ARG A 79 10.01 -4.82 3.41
C ARG A 79 9.45 -6.13 2.92
N GLU A 80 8.15 -6.15 2.66
CA GLU A 80 7.41 -7.36 2.29
C GLU A 80 6.42 -7.06 1.17
N PHE A 81 6.37 -7.95 0.19
CA PHE A 81 5.38 -7.92 -0.88
C PHE A 81 4.84 -9.33 -1.12
N ALA A 82 3.52 -9.48 -1.08
CA ALA A 82 2.81 -10.71 -1.39
C ALA A 82 1.76 -10.47 -2.48
N GLY A 83 1.87 -11.23 -3.57
CA GLY A 83 0.90 -11.27 -4.65
C GLY A 83 1.10 -12.55 -5.45
N ARG A 84 0.04 -13.05 -6.11
CA ARG A 84 0.10 -14.33 -6.83
C ARG A 84 -0.40 -14.25 -8.26
N LEU A 85 -1.64 -13.82 -8.46
CA LEU A 85 -2.32 -13.95 -9.76
C LEU A 85 -1.77 -13.00 -10.84
N PHE A 86 -1.27 -11.84 -10.44
CA PHE A 86 -0.93 -10.73 -11.36
C PHE A 86 0.57 -10.42 -11.43
N VAL A 87 1.40 -11.15 -10.67
CA VAL A 87 2.84 -10.89 -10.53
C VAL A 87 3.58 -11.27 -11.80
N THR A 88 4.43 -10.38 -12.27
CA THR A 88 5.27 -10.55 -13.47
C THR A 88 6.70 -10.13 -13.18
N ASP A 89 7.65 -10.57 -14.01
CA ASP A 89 9.06 -10.15 -13.89
C ASP A 89 9.22 -8.64 -13.98
N GLU A 90 8.41 -7.96 -14.79
CA GLU A 90 8.39 -6.49 -14.87
C GLU A 90 7.99 -5.84 -13.54
N LEU A 91 6.98 -6.39 -12.85
CA LEU A 91 6.57 -5.89 -11.54
C LEU A 91 7.65 -6.13 -10.49
N ILE A 92 8.27 -7.32 -10.50
CA ILE A 92 9.39 -7.64 -9.60
C ILE A 92 10.55 -6.67 -9.84
N LYS A 93 10.93 -6.44 -11.10
CA LYS A 93 11.98 -5.49 -11.47
C LYS A 93 11.67 -4.08 -10.96
N TYR A 94 10.42 -3.63 -11.13
CA TYR A 94 9.96 -2.33 -10.65
C TYR A 94 10.11 -2.17 -9.13
N ILE A 95 9.70 -3.20 -8.37
CA ILE A 95 9.85 -3.21 -6.89
C ILE A 95 11.33 -3.04 -6.50
N VAL A 96 12.21 -3.80 -7.16
CA VAL A 96 13.65 -3.77 -6.90
C VAL A 96 14.27 -2.43 -7.26
N GLU A 97 13.90 -1.83 -8.39
CA GLU A 97 14.39 -0.51 -8.82
C GLU A 97 14.02 0.61 -7.83
N ARG A 98 12.79 0.56 -7.28
CA ARG A 98 12.34 1.53 -6.27
C ARG A 98 13.08 1.38 -4.95
N TYR A 99 13.38 0.15 -4.53
CA TYR A 99 14.20 -0.10 -3.35
C TYR A 99 15.60 0.50 -3.51
N TYR A 100 16.31 0.23 -4.61
CA TYR A 100 17.65 0.79 -4.82
C TYR A 100 17.67 2.32 -4.95
N SER A 101 16.66 2.90 -5.60
CA SER A 101 16.55 4.37 -5.72
C SER A 101 16.54 5.07 -4.35
N SER A 102 15.91 4.46 -3.35
CA SER A 102 15.87 5.01 -1.98
C SER A 102 17.16 4.87 -1.17
N ILE A 103 18.05 3.94 -1.54
CA ILE A 103 19.34 3.76 -0.85
C ILE A 103 20.41 4.71 -1.40
N THR A 104 20.22 5.17 -2.64
CA THR A 104 21.20 6.00 -3.35
C THR A 104 20.95 7.51 -3.20
N THR A 105 19.87 7.89 -2.51
CA THR A 105 19.46 9.29 -2.24
C THR A 105 19.64 9.60 -0.77
#